data_AF-A0A1G2G4D5-F1
#
_entry.id   AF-A0A1G2G4D5-F1
#
_cell.length_a   1.000
_cell.length_b   1.000
_cell.length_c   1.000
_cell.angle_alpha   90.00
_cell.angle_beta   90.00
_cell.angle_gamma   90.00
#
_symmetry.space_group_name_H-M   'P 1'
#
loop_
_entity.id
_entity.type
_entity.pdbx_description
1 polymer ?
#
loop_
_entity_poly.entity_id
_entity_poly.type
_entity_poly.pdbx_seq_one_letter_code
_entity_poly.pdbx_strand_id
1 'polypeptide(L)' 'MFSTAFILYGIFILGYGIFTAALVYHVYTFAIPEDPLHTFVIPFILISLILVGVSFYFFLHVPWNTIL' A
#
# COMPACT_ATOMS: atom_id res chain seq x y z
N MET A 1 20.67 -11.52 -2.71
CA MET A 1 20.13 -10.41 -1.90
C MET A 1 18.86 -9.83 -2.52
N PHE A 2 18.87 -9.53 -3.83
CA PHE A 2 17.67 -9.08 -4.54
C PHE A 2 16.44 -9.97 -4.31
N SER A 3 16.54 -11.29 -4.49
CA SER A 3 15.40 -12.21 -4.32
C SER A 3 14.79 -12.15 -2.92
N THR A 4 15.62 -12.09 -1.88
CA THR A 4 15.16 -11.93 -0.49
C THR A 4 14.48 -10.58 -0.28
N ALA A 5 15.07 -9.49 -0.78
CA ALA A 5 14.49 -8.16 -0.69
C ALA A 5 13.15 -8.08 -1.42
N PHE A 6 13.03 -8.71 -2.59
CA PHE A 6 11.80 -8.78 -3.38
C PHE A 6 10.70 -9.55 -2.65
N ILE A 7 11.03 -10.67 -2.01
CA ILE A 7 10.07 -11.43 -1.19
C ILE A 7 9.59 -10.58 0.00
N LEU A 8 10.51 -9.93 0.71
CA LEU A 8 10.16 -9.06 1.84
C LEU A 8 9.31 -7.86 1.41
N TYR A 9 9.65 -7.25 0.27
CA TYR A 9 8.86 -6.20 -0.34
C TYR A 9 7.46 -6.69 -0.73
N GLY A 10 7.35 -7.89 -1.30
CA GLY A 10 6.06 -8.52 -1.59
C GLY A 10 5.19 -8.72 -0.33
N ILE A 11 5.78 -9.19 0.77
CA ILE A 11 5.09 -9.33 2.06
C ILE A 11 4.64 -7.96 2.58
N PHE A 12 5.50 -6.94 2.48
CA PHE A 12 5.16 -5.57 2.85
C PHE A 12 3.95 -5.04 2.06
N ILE A 13 3.95 -5.20 0.74
CA ILE A 13 2.84 -4.75 -0.12
C ILE A 13 1.55 -5.51 0.18
N LEU A 14 1.62 -6.82 0.42
CA LEU A 14 0.46 -7.62 0.82
C LEU A 14 -0.10 -7.16 2.16
N GLY A 15 0.75 -6.97 3.16
CA GLY A 15 0.35 -6.47 4.48
C GLY A 15 -0.27 -5.08 4.40
N TYR A 16 0.33 -4.18 3.62
CA TYR A 16 -0.19 -2.85 3.36
C TYR A 16 -1.57 -2.89 2.69
N GLY A 17 -1.75 -3.77 1.70
CA GLY A 17 -3.04 -3.98 1.02
C GLY A 17 -4.13 -4.49 1.96
N ILE A 18 -3.83 -5.51 2.77
CA ILE A 18 -4.77 -6.06 3.76
C ILE A 18 -5.16 -4.99 4.79
N PHE A 19 -4.18 -4.25 5.32
CA PHE A 19 -4.44 -3.17 6.27
C PHE A 19 -5.31 -2.06 5.67
N THR A 20 -4.98 -1.62 4.45
CA THR A 20 -5.75 -0.62 3.71
C THR A 20 -7.20 -1.10 3.51
N ALA A 21 -7.40 -2.34 3.08
CA ALA A 21 -8.73 -2.92 2.89
C ALA A 21 -9.53 -3.01 4.20
N ALA A 22 -8.89 -3.42 5.30
CA ALA A 22 -9.53 -3.48 6.61
C ALA A 22 -9.95 -2.09 7.10
N LEU A 23 -9.11 -1.08 6.90
CA LEU A 23 -9.40 0.31 7.25
C LEU A 23 -10.55 0.86 6.42
N VAL A 24 -10.53 0.62 5.10
CA VAL A 24 -11.62 0.97 4.18
C VAL A 24 -12.94 0.33 4.63
N TYR A 25 -12.93 -0.97 4.91
CA TYR A 25 -14.11 -1.69 5.40
C TYR A 25 -14.62 -1.12 6.73
N HIS A 26 -13.70 -0.82 7.66
CA HIS A 26 -14.06 -0.24 8.96
C HIS A 26 -14.71 1.14 8.80
N VAL A 27 -14.13 2.01 7.97
CA VAL A 27 -14.67 3.35 7.70
C VAL A 27 -16.06 3.26 7.07
N TYR A 28 -16.25 2.38 6.08
CA TYR A 28 -17.55 2.17 5.46
C TYR A 28 -18.60 1.63 6.44
N THR A 29 -18.21 0.68 7.30
CA THR A 29 -19.16 0.01 8.18
C THR A 29 -19.53 0.86 9.40
N PHE A 30 -18.58 1.63 9.95
CA PHE A 30 -18.75 2.23 11.27
C PHE A 30 -18.66 3.76 11.29
N ALA A 31 -17.97 4.40 10.35
CA ALA A 31 -17.73 5.84 10.42
C ALA A 31 -18.70 6.63 9.55
N ILE A 32 -18.98 6.19 8.32
CA ILE A 32 -19.82 6.93 7.37
C ILE A 32 -20.71 5.98 6.54
N PRO A 33 -21.77 5.41 7.14
CA PRO A 33 -22.67 4.48 6.45
C PRO A 33 -23.48 5.15 5.32
N GLU A 34 -23.66 6.46 5.40
CA GLU A 34 -24.61 7.24 4.58
C GLU A 34 -23.94 8.08 3.48
N ASP A 35 -22.62 7.99 3.26
CA ASP A 35 -21.93 8.69 2.17
C ASP A 35 -21.74 7.78 0.94
N PRO A 36 -22.67 7.80 -0.04
CA PRO A 36 -22.58 6.99 -1.24
C PRO A 36 -21.47 7.47 -2.20
N LEU A 37 -20.95 8.69 -2.00
CA LEU A 37 -19.91 9.25 -2.86
C LEU A 37 -18.51 8.80 -2.43
N HIS A 38 -18.39 8.12 -1.28
CA HIS A 38 -17.13 7.58 -0.77
C HIS A 38 -16.02 8.65 -0.73
N THR A 39 -16.41 9.88 -0.39
CA THR A 39 -15.63 11.09 -0.63
C THR A 39 -14.27 11.07 0.08
N PHE A 40 -14.19 10.39 1.22
CA PHE A 40 -12.95 10.20 1.99
C PHE A 40 -12.15 8.96 1.56
N VAL A 41 -12.82 7.91 1.09
CA VAL A 41 -12.17 6.64 0.81
C VAL A 41 -11.47 6.64 -0.54
N ILE A 42 -12.07 7.26 -1.56
CA ILE A 42 -11.47 7.39 -2.90
C ILE A 42 -10.10 8.09 -2.85
N PRO A 43 -9.94 9.29 -2.26
CA PRO A 43 -8.63 9.94 -2.19
C PRO A 43 -7.63 9.15 -1.33
N PHE A 44 -8.08 8.47 -0.28
CA PHE A 44 -7.22 7.60 0.53
C PHE A 44 -6.68 6.41 -0.27
N ILE A 45 -7.53 5.72 -1.04
CA ILE A 45 -7.12 4.63 -1.93
C ILE A 45 -6.16 5.15 -2.99
N LEU A 46 -6.46 6.31 -3.59
CA LEU A 46 -5.62 6.91 -4.63
C LEU A 46 -4.21 7.25 -4.09
N ILE A 47 -4.12 7.91 -2.93
CA ILE A 47 -2.84 8.22 -2.28
C ILE A 47 -2.09 6.94 -1.93
N SER A 48 -2.81 5.92 -1.43
CA SER A 48 -2.22 4.61 -1.12
C SER A 48 -1.60 3.94 -2.36
N LEU A 49 -2.28 3.99 -3.51
CA LEU A 49 -1.74 3.47 -4.77
C LEU A 49 -0.52 4.26 -5.25
N ILE A 50 -0.54 5.59 -5.12
CA ILE A 50 0.62 6.44 -5.43
C ILE A 50 1.81 6.06 -4.55
N LEU A 51 1.61 5.86 -3.24
CA LEU A 51 2.66 5.44 -2.33
C LEU A 51 3.22 4.06 -2.66
N VAL A 52 2.37 3.11 -3.08
CA VAL A 52 2.83 1.81 -3.59
C VAL A 52 3.70 2.00 -4.84
N GLY A 53 3.29 2.84 -5.78
CA GLY A 53 4.08 3.15 -6.97
C GLY A 53 5.44 3.80 -6.64
N VAL A 54 5.44 4.79 -5.76
CA VAL A 54 6.65 5.48 -5.30
C VAL A 54 7.59 4.53 -4.56
N SER A 55 7.05 3.70 -3.65
CA SER A 55 7.86 2.71 -2.93
C SER A 55 8.46 1.66 -3.87
N PHE A 56 7.73 1.23 -4.90
CA PHE A 56 8.26 0.33 -5.93
C PHE A 56 9.36 0.99 -6.76
N TYR A 57 9.16 2.25 -7.15
CA TYR A 57 10.18 3.03 -7.84
C TYR A 57 11.47 3.09 -7.03
N PHE A 58 11.39 3.45 -5.74
CA PHE A 58 12.56 3.46 -4.86
C PHE A 58 13.18 2.07 -4.69
N PHE A 59 12.35 1.03 -4.54
CA PHE A 59 12.83 -0.34 -4.45
C PHE A 59 13.72 -0.69 -5.66
N LEU A 60 13.32 -0.34 -6.89
CA LEU A 60 14.12 -0.62 -8.09
C LEU A 60 15.45 0.15 -8.16
N HIS A 61 15.57 1.29 -7.48
CA HIS A 61 16.78 2.12 -7.50
C HIS A 61 17.79 1.77 -6.39
N VAL A 62 17.41 0.92 -5.44
CA VAL A 62 18.36 0.41 -4.45
C VAL A 62 19.26 -0.64 -5.08
N PRO A 63 20.59 -0.56 -4.94
CA PRO A 63 21.50 -1.53 -5.52
C PRO A 63 21.57 -2.79 -4.65
N TRP A 64 20.54 -3.63 -4.74
CA TRP A 64 20.35 -4.82 -3.88
C TRP A 64 21.49 -5.84 -3.91
N ASN A 65 22.33 -5.81 -4.94
CA ASN A 65 23.41 -6.77 -5.15
C ASN A 65 24.79 -6.20 -4.84
N THR A 66 24.91 -4.90 -4.53
CA THR A 66 26.15 -4.36 -3.99
C THR A 66 26.18 -4.62 -2.50
N ILE A 67 27.00 -5.58 -2.11
CA ILE A 67 27.52 -5.67 -0.75
C ILE A 67 28.59 -4.58 -0.70
N LEU A 68 28.34 -3.57 0.13
CA LEU A 68 29.30 -2.50 0.42
C LEU A 68 30.58 -3.09 1.02
#